data_AF-A0A973CGF5-F1
#
_entry.id   AF-A0A973CGF5-F1
#
_cell.length_a   1.000
_cell.length_b   1.000
_cell.length_c   1.000
_cell.angle_alpha   90.00
_cell.angle_beta   90.00
_cell.angle_gamma   90.00
#
_symmetry.space_group_name_H-M   'P 1'
#
loop_
_entity.id
_entity.type
_entity.pdbx_description
1 polymer ?
#
loop_
_entity_poly.entity_id
_entity_poly.type
_entity_poly.pdbx_seq_one_letter_code
_entity_poly.pdbx_strand_id
1 'polypeptide(L)'
;MISILGIIVILLTAYLFSNDRRNIPLRTVSLAFTLQITFAFIVLYFPAGKDALNGFSAGVSNVIDYGQEGISFLFCNLVQGGFVFGINVFGIFVFFSAFISALYHIGFMP
;
A
#
# COMPACT_ATOMS: atom_id res chain seq x y z
N MET A 1 8.26 18.90 -15.55
CA MET A 1 8.37 18.28 -16.90
C MET A 1 8.79 16.82 -16.86
N ILE A 2 9.77 16.44 -16.03
CA ILE A 2 10.26 15.04 -15.94
C ILE A 2 9.13 14.05 -15.58
N SER A 3 8.20 14.42 -14.69
CA SER A 3 7.10 13.53 -14.29
C SER A 3 6.14 13.19 -15.44
N ILE A 4 5.83 14.16 -16.30
CA ILE A 4 4.96 13.94 -17.48
C ILE A 4 5.67 13.04 -18.49
N LEU A 5 6.97 13.26 -18.70
CA LEU A 5 7.78 12.43 -19.58
C LEU A 5 7.85 10.98 -19.07
N GLY A 6 8.00 10.78 -17.75
CA GLY A 6 7.95 9.46 -17.12
C GLY A 6 6.62 8.73 -17.36
N ILE A 7 5.49 9.41 -17.21
CA ILE A 7 4.17 8.83 -17.49
C ILE A 7 4.07 8.36 -18.94
N ILE A 8 4.50 9.19 -19.89
CA ILE A 8 4.48 8.85 -21.33
C ILE A 8 5.35 7.62 -21.61
N VAL A 9 6.55 7.55 -21.02
CA VAL A 9 7.47 6.42 -21.21
C VAL A 9 6.88 5.12 -20.66
N ILE A 10 6.24 5.15 -19.49
CA ILE A 10 5.58 3.97 -18.90
C ILE A 10 4.43 3.50 -19.80
N LEU A 11 3.59 4.41 -20.27
CA LEU A 11 2.48 4.09 -21.17
C LEU A 11 2.96 3.55 -22.52
N LEU A 12 4.04 4.11 -23.08
CA LEU A 12 4.66 3.60 -24.30
C LEU A 12 5.24 2.19 -24.10
N THR A 13 5.88 1.94 -22.96
CA THR A 13 6.41 0.62 -22.63
C THR A 13 5.27 -0.39 -22.53
N ALA A 14 4.18 -0.05 -21.83
CA ALA A 14 2.98 -0.89 -21.76
C ALA A 14 2.37 -1.16 -23.14
N TYR A 15 2.35 -0.15 -24.03
CA TYR A 15 1.89 -0.32 -25.41
C TYR A 15 2.80 -1.25 -26.24
N LEU A 16 4.13 -1.12 -26.10
CA LEU A 16 5.10 -1.95 -26.82
C LEU A 16 5.03 -3.42 -26.41
N PHE A 17 4.85 -3.70 -25.12
CA PHE A 17 4.71 -5.06 -24.60
C PHE A 17 3.27 -5.61 -24.67
N SER A 18 2.32 -4.85 -25.21
CA SER A 18 0.94 -5.33 -25.37
C SER A 18 0.86 -6.38 -26.47
N ASN A 19 0.23 -7.52 -26.14
CA ASN A 19 0.05 -8.66 -27.03
C ASN A 19 -0.92 -8.34 -28.18
N ASP A 20 -1.96 -7.53 -27.92
CA ASP A 20 -2.92 -7.10 -28.92
C ASP A 20 -3.08 -5.57 -28.90
N ARG A 21 -2.17 -4.92 -29.64
CA ARG A 21 -2.10 -3.44 -29.71
C ARG A 21 -3.31 -2.79 -30.38
N ARG A 22 -4.11 -3.56 -31.12
CA ARG A 22 -5.30 -3.06 -31.82
C ARG A 22 -6.55 -3.11 -30.96
N ASN A 23 -6.64 -4.08 -30.05
CA ASN A 23 -7.80 -4.26 -29.16
C ASN A 23 -7.61 -3.67 -27.76
N ILE A 24 -6.82 -2.60 -27.62
CA ILE A 24 -6.68 -1.91 -26.33
C ILE A 24 -7.98 -1.14 -26.06
N PRO A 25 -8.74 -1.47 -24.99
CA PRO A 25 -9.96 -0.76 -24.66
C PRO A 25 -9.62 0.61 -24.08
N LEU A 26 -9.54 1.62 -24.96
CA LEU A 26 -9.18 3.00 -24.59
C LEU A 26 -10.07 3.57 -23.48
N ARG A 27 -11.34 3.15 -23.42
CA ARG A 27 -12.27 3.54 -22.36
C ARG A 27 -11.81 3.06 -20.98
N THR A 28 -11.36 1.82 -20.87
CA THR A 28 -10.88 1.24 -19.60
C THR A 28 -9.55 1.85 -19.18
N VAL A 29 -8.61 1.97 -20.12
CA VAL A 29 -7.28 2.53 -19.83
C VAL A 29 -7.36 4.00 -19.41
N SER A 30 -8.13 4.81 -20.13
CA SER A 30 -8.31 6.23 -19.80
C SER A 30 -9.07 6.42 -18.48
N LEU A 31 -10.09 5.60 -18.19
CA LEU A 31 -10.79 5.64 -16.90
C LEU A 31 -9.87 5.26 -15.74
N ALA A 32 -9.09 4.18 -15.88
CA ALA A 32 -8.15 3.75 -14.85
C ALA A 32 -7.10 4.83 -14.57
N PHE A 33 -6.52 5.42 -15.63
CA PHE A 33 -5.55 6.50 -15.52
C PHE A 33 -6.14 7.77 -14.89
N THR A 34 -7.37 8.14 -15.29
CA THR A 34 -8.08 9.29 -14.72
C THR A 34 -8.36 9.07 -13.24
N LEU A 35 -8.87 7.90 -12.85
CA LEU A 35 -9.08 7.55 -11.45
C LEU A 35 -7.80 7.62 -10.64
N GLN A 36 -6.68 7.12 -11.18
CA GLN A 36 -5.39 7.17 -10.50
C GLN A 36 -4.92 8.61 -10.26
N ILE A 37 -4.99 9.49 -11.28
CA ILE A 37 -4.62 10.90 -11.12
C ILE A 37 -5.55 11.62 -10.16
N THR A 38 -6.87 11.42 -10.31
CA THR A 38 -7.86 12.07 -9.44
C THR A 38 -7.68 11.65 -8.00
N PHE A 39 -7.47 10.36 -7.73
CA PHE A 39 -7.19 9.86 -6.39
C PHE A 39 -5.90 10.46 -5.81
N ALA A 40 -4.81 10.44 -6.58
CA ALA A 40 -3.54 11.04 -6.15
C ALA A 40 -3.68 12.54 -5.87
N PHE A 41 -4.44 13.27 -6.70
CA PHE A 41 -4.70 14.69 -6.49
C PHE A 41 -5.50 14.95 -5.21
N ILE A 42 -6.57 14.20 -4.99
CA ILE A 42 -7.39 14.32 -3.77
C ILE A 42 -6.54 14.04 -2.54
N VAL A 43 -5.77 12.96 -2.54
CA VAL A 43 -5.05 12.49 -1.34
C VAL A 43 -3.76 13.27 -1.07
N LEU A 44 -3.03 13.70 -2.12
CA LEU A 44 -1.71 14.32 -1.98
C LEU A 44 -1.70 15.84 -2.18
N TYR A 45 -2.73 16.44 -2.81
CA TYR A 45 -2.78 17.89 -3.04
C TYR A 45 -3.85 18.57 -2.18
N PHE A 46 -5.05 17.98 -2.10
CA PHE A 46 -6.16 18.57 -1.35
C PHE A 46 -5.92 18.47 0.17
N PRO A 47 -6.06 19.57 0.94
CA PRO A 47 -5.71 19.59 2.37
C PRO A 47 -6.53 18.58 3.19
N ALA A 48 -7.85 18.53 2.99
CA ALA A 48 -8.69 17.54 3.68
C ALA A 48 -8.33 16.09 3.31
N GLY A 49 -7.83 15.85 2.08
CA GLY A 49 -7.37 14.53 1.67
C GLY A 49 -6.05 14.13 2.30
N LYS A 50 -5.13 15.09 2.48
CA LYS A 50 -3.89 14.88 3.26
C LYS A 50 -4.20 14.54 4.71
N ASP A 51 -5.11 15.29 5.34
CA ASP A 51 -5.50 15.07 6.74
C ASP A 51 -6.15 13.69 6.92
N ALA A 52 -7.04 13.32 5.99
CA ALA A 52 -7.64 11.98 5.97
C ALA A 52 -6.58 10.88 5.79
N LEU A 53 -5.63 11.04 4.86
CA LEU A 53 -4.54 10.08 4.65
C LEU A 53 -3.64 9.98 5.89
N ASN A 54 -3.32 11.10 6.52
CA ASN A 54 -2.51 11.11 7.75
C ASN A 54 -3.25 10.42 8.89
N GLY A 55 -4.55 10.66 9.05
CA GLY A 55 -5.38 9.96 10.03
C GLY A 55 -5.43 8.45 9.77
N PHE A 56 -5.60 8.03 8.52
CA PHE A 56 -5.55 6.61 8.14
C PHE A 56 -4.16 6.00 8.41
N SER A 57 -3.09 6.72 8.05
CA SER A 57 -1.71 6.28 8.26
C SER A 57 -1.38 6.13 9.76
N ALA A 58 -1.86 7.05 10.59
CA ALA A 58 -1.74 6.95 12.05
C ALA A 58 -2.52 5.73 12.59
N GLY A 59 -3.71 5.47 12.07
CA GLY A 59 -4.47 4.27 12.40
C GLY A 59 -3.72 2.97 12.07
N VAL A 60 -3.12 2.88 10.88
CA VAL A 60 -2.28 1.74 10.49
C VAL A 60 -1.02 1.65 11.35
N SER A 61 -0.38 2.77 11.68
CA SER A 61 0.78 2.80 12.57
C SER A 61 0.46 2.21 13.95
N ASN A 62 -0.68 2.60 14.55
CA ASN A 62 -1.11 2.04 15.83
C ASN A 62 -1.29 0.52 15.76
N VAL A 63 -1.83 0.00 14.65
CA VAL A 63 -1.97 -1.46 14.43
C VAL A 63 -0.60 -2.14 14.34
N ILE A 64 0.37 -1.49 13.69
CA ILE A 64 1.76 -1.98 13.64
C ILE A 64 2.36 -2.03 15.05
N ASP A 65 2.16 -0.98 15.84
CA ASP A 65 2.70 -0.87 17.20
C ASP A 65 2.13 -1.97 18.12
N TYR A 66 0.83 -2.31 17.99
CA TYR A 66 0.25 -3.46 18.71
C TYR A 66 0.90 -4.80 18.31
N GLY A 67 1.22 -4.97 17.02
CA GLY A 67 1.96 -6.14 16.55
C GLY A 67 3.38 -6.19 17.12
N GLN A 68 4.04 -5.03 17.19
CA GLN A 68 5.39 -4.89 17.72
C GLN A 68 5.46 -5.24 19.22
N GLU A 69 4.46 -4.88 20.01
CA GLU A 69 4.33 -5.30 21.42
C GLU A 69 4.25 -6.84 21.54
N GLY A 70 3.50 -7.51 20.66
CA GLY A 70 3.43 -8.97 20.62
C GLY A 70 4.78 -9.63 20.27
N ILE A 71 5.53 -9.04 19.34
CA ILE A 71 6.88 -9.50 18.98
C ILE A 71 7.85 -9.28 20.14
N SER A 72 7.77 -8.13 20.81
CA SER A 72 8.57 -7.80 22.00
C SER A 72 8.28 -8.78 23.14
N PHE A 73 7.02 -9.16 23.35
CA PHE A 73 6.66 -10.19 24.32
C PHE A 73 7.32 -11.55 24.01
N LEU A 74 7.33 -11.98 22.75
CA LEU A 74 7.91 -13.26 22.34
C LEU A 74 9.44 -13.26 22.31
N PHE A 75 10.07 -12.15 21.91
CA PHE A 75 11.50 -12.08 21.59
C PHE A 75 12.26 -11.02 22.39
N CYS A 76 11.71 -10.56 23.52
CA CYS A 76 12.14 -9.47 24.40
C CYS A 76 13.67 -9.19 24.39
N ASN A 77 14.49 -10.20 24.68
CA ASN A 77 15.95 -10.04 24.78
C ASN A 77 16.65 -9.83 23.41
N LEU A 78 16.12 -10.42 22.32
CA LEU A 78 16.70 -10.27 20.98
C LEU A 78 16.31 -8.95 20.31
N VAL A 79 15.18 -8.35 20.69
CA VAL A 79 14.72 -7.07 20.12
C VAL A 79 15.31 -5.87 20.87
N GLN A 80 15.53 -6.00 22.18
CA GLN A 80 16.16 -4.93 22.98
C GLN A 80 17.68 -4.79 22.73
N GLY A 81 18.36 -5.87 22.34
CA GLY A 81 19.79 -5.85 22.01
C GLY A 81 20.14 -5.26 20.64
N GLY A 82 19.13 -4.95 19.82
CA GLY A 82 19.31 -4.36 18.49
C GLY A 82 18.22 -4.76 17.50
N PHE A 83 18.17 -4.08 16.35
CA PHE A 83 17.20 -4.38 15.30
C PHE A 83 17.58 -5.68 14.56
N VAL A 84 16.93 -6.79 14.91
CA VAL A 84 17.05 -8.05 14.18
C VAL A 84 16.01 -8.05 13.05
N PHE A 85 16.46 -7.84 11.81
CA PHE A 85 15.58 -7.75 10.64
C PHE A 85 14.60 -8.91 10.55
N GLY A 86 15.08 -10.16 10.72
CA GLY A 86 14.23 -11.34 10.59
C GLY A 86 13.08 -11.37 11.60
N ILE A 87 13.31 -10.97 12.85
CA ILE A 87 12.28 -11.04 13.89
C ILE A 87 11.29 -9.88 13.73
N ASN A 88 11.79 -8.66 13.54
CA ASN A 88 10.95 -7.47 13.47
C ASN A 88 10.11 -7.44 12.19
N VAL A 89 10.72 -7.75 11.04
CA VAL A 89 10.03 -7.66 9.74
C VAL A 89 9.18 -8.90 9.45
N PHE A 90 9.65 -10.12 9.73
CA PHE A 90 8.78 -11.29 9.53
C PHE A 90 7.71 -11.42 10.61
N GLY A 91 8.02 -11.02 11.86
CA GLY A 91 7.03 -11.02 12.94
C GLY A 91 5.82 -10.15 12.62
N ILE A 92 6.05 -8.95 12.06
CA ILE A 92 4.94 -8.07 11.70
C ILE A 92 4.10 -8.65 10.55
N PHE A 93 4.71 -9.34 9.59
CA PHE A 93 3.95 -10.06 8.54
C PHE A 93 3.05 -11.16 9.11
N VAL A 94 3.52 -11.92 10.10
CA VAL A 94 2.71 -12.96 10.76
C VAL A 94 1.53 -12.33 11.49
N PHE A 95 1.75 -11.24 12.22
CA PHE A 95 0.69 -10.50 12.89
C PHE A 95 -0.38 -10.00 11.90
N PHE A 96 0.03 -9.33 10.81
CA PHE A 96 -0.90 -8.83 9.80
C PHE A 96 -1.65 -9.96 9.10
N SER A 97 -1.01 -11.10 8.84
CA SER A 97 -1.67 -12.26 8.26
C SER A 97 -2.79 -12.78 9.17
N ALA A 98 -2.52 -12.92 10.47
CA ALA A 98 -3.53 -13.33 11.46
C ALA A 98 -4.65 -12.27 11.60
N PHE A 99 -4.29 -10.98 11.61
CA PHE A 99 -5.24 -9.87 11.70
C PHE A 99 -6.20 -9.83 10.50
N ILE A 100 -5.67 -9.93 9.28
CA ILE A 100 -6.48 -9.98 8.05
C ILE A 100 -7.35 -11.24 8.07
N SER A 101 -6.81 -12.40 8.45
CA SER A 101 -7.60 -13.63 8.58
C SER A 101 -8.77 -13.48 9.57
N ALA A 102 -8.57 -12.75 10.66
CA ALA A 102 -9.63 -12.45 11.62
C ALA A 102 -10.69 -11.52 11.01
N LEU A 103 -10.29 -10.48 10.27
CA LEU A 103 -11.23 -9.59 9.56
C LEU A 103 -12.06 -10.33 8.50
N TYR A 104 -11.46 -11.32 7.84
CA TYR A 104 -12.15 -12.23 6.93
C TYR A 104 -13.18 -13.09 7.68
N HIS A 105 -12.79 -13.68 8.81
CA HIS A 105 -13.70 -14.52 9.60
C HIS A 105 -14.89 -13.75 10.17
N ILE A 106 -14.68 -12.48 10.54
CA ILE A 106 -15.74 -11.59 11.05
C ILE A 106 -16.61 -11.01 9.92
N GLY A 107 -16.18 -11.14 8.66
CA GLY A 107 -16.93 -10.69 7.49
C GLY A 107 -16.77 -9.19 7.16
N PHE A 108 -15.77 -8.51 7.73
CA PHE A 108 -15.44 -7.13 7.37
C PHE A 108 -14.73 -7.05 6.02
N MET A 109 -13.88 -8.04 5.73
CA MET A 109 -13.30 -8.26 4.41
C MET A 109 -13.97 -9.49 3.79
N PRO A 110 -14.68 -9.34 2.65
CA PRO A 110 -15.28 -10.46 1.94
C PRO A 110 -14.25 -11.27 1.15
#